data_AF-A0A9E7ABT6-F1
#
_entry.id   AF-A0A9E7ABT6-F1
#
_cell.length_a   1.000
_cell.length_b   1.000
_cell.length_c   1.000
_cell.angle_alpha   90.00
_cell.angle_beta   90.00
_cell.angle_gamma   90.00
#
_symmetry.space_group_name_H-M   'P 1'
#
loop_
_entity.id
_entity.type
_entity.pdbx_description
1 polymer ?
#
loop_
_entity_poly.entity_id
_entity_poly.type
_entity_poly.pdbx_seq_one_letter_code
_entity_poly.pdbx_strand_id
1 'polypeptide(L)'
;MKHALRNALIPIITIAGSQLGDILTGSIIIEQIFNMNGMGKLLIDAINARDLPLIQGSVMYVAIICVVIYLLVDILYAVVDPRIRLGEEASE
;
A
#
# COMPACT_ATOMS: atom_id res chain seq x y z
N MET A 1 -20.73 -23.02 -3.66
CA MET A 1 -20.20 -22.08 -2.63
C MET A 1 -18.67 -22.03 -2.55
N LYS A 2 -17.94 -23.16 -2.56
CA LYS A 2 -16.46 -23.18 -2.51
C LYS A 2 -15.76 -22.39 -3.64
N HIS A 3 -16.37 -22.29 -4.82
CA HIS A 3 -15.83 -21.52 -5.96
C HIS A 3 -16.18 -20.02 -5.88
N ALA A 4 -17.37 -19.67 -5.38
CA ALA A 4 -17.79 -18.28 -5.22
C ALA A 4 -16.91 -17.54 -4.20
N LEU A 5 -16.52 -18.21 -3.11
CA LEU A 5 -15.62 -17.64 -2.11
C LEU A 5 -14.21 -17.39 -2.67
N ARG A 6 -13.70 -18.30 -3.51
CA ARG A 6 -12.38 -18.16 -4.14
C ARG A 6 -12.35 -17.04 -5.20
N ASN A 7 -13.42 -16.89 -5.97
CA ASN A 7 -13.52 -15.85 -6.99
C ASN A 7 -13.80 -14.45 -6.39
N ALA A 8 -14.43 -14.40 -5.21
CA ALA A 8 -14.65 -13.16 -4.47
C ALA A 8 -13.40 -12.67 -3.72
N LEU A 9 -12.47 -13.56 -3.35
CA LEU A 9 -11.23 -13.19 -2.67
C LEU A 9 -10.30 -12.33 -3.55
N ILE A 10 -10.38 -12.49 -4.87
CA ILE A 10 -9.56 -11.71 -5.82
C ILE A 10 -9.83 -10.20 -5.68
N PRO A 11 -11.06 -9.68 -5.84
CA PRO A 11 -11.33 -8.25 -5.65
C PRO A 11 -11.16 -7.79 -4.19
N ILE A 12 -11.39 -8.64 -3.19
CA ILE A 12 -11.24 -8.28 -1.77
C ILE A 12 -9.79 -7.91 -1.46
N ILE A 13 -8.82 -8.70 -1.94
CA ILE A 13 -7.40 -8.44 -1.68
C ILE A 13 -6.95 -7.13 -2.39
N THR A 14 -7.52 -6.81 -3.56
CA THR A 14 -7.14 -5.60 -4.33
C THR A 14 -7.62 -4.37 -3.58
N ILE A 15 -8.89 -4.43 -3.14
CA ILE A 15 -9.52 -3.35 -2.39
C ILE A 15 -8.84 -3.18 -1.03
N ALA A 16 -8.42 -4.27 -0.38
CA ALA A 16 -7.64 -4.19 0.85
C ALA A 16 -6.28 -3.51 0.64
N GLY A 17 -5.57 -3.84 -0.46
CA GLY A 17 -4.31 -3.18 -0.82
C GLY A 17 -4.47 -1.69 -1.11
N SER A 18 -5.52 -1.29 -1.83
CA SER A 18 -5.84 0.12 -2.10
C SER A 18 -6.16 0.89 -0.81
N GLN A 19 -6.99 0.30 0.06
CA GLN A 19 -7.39 0.95 1.32
C GLN A 19 -6.22 1.19 2.27
N LEU A 20 -5.16 0.38 2.22
CA LEU A 20 -3.95 0.65 3.02
C LEU A 20 -3.27 1.96 2.60
N GLY A 21 -3.26 2.30 1.31
CA GLY A 21 -2.77 3.59 0.80
C GLY A 21 -3.65 4.76 1.26
N ASP A 22 -4.97 4.55 1.27
CA ASP A 22 -5.94 5.55 1.74
C ASP A 22 -5.76 5.83 3.24
N ILE A 23 -5.54 4.79 4.05
CA ILE A 23 -5.29 4.93 5.49
C ILE A 23 -3.97 5.67 5.74
N LEU A 24 -2.92 5.35 5.00
CA LEU A 24 -1.62 6.05 5.08
C LEU A 24 -1.78 7.55 4.79
N THR A 25 -2.51 7.89 3.72
CA THR A 25 -2.78 9.28 3.34
C THR A 25 -3.66 10.00 4.37
N GLY A 26 -4.71 9.33 4.86
CA GLY A 26 -5.58 9.84 5.92
C GLY A 26 -4.83 10.09 7.24
N SER A 27 -3.86 9.23 7.58
CA SER A 27 -3.03 9.38 8.77
C SER A 27 -2.24 10.69 8.76
N ILE A 28 -1.70 11.11 7.61
CA ILE A 28 -0.95 12.37 7.48
C ILE A 28 -1.82 13.57 7.89
N ILE A 29 -3.08 13.58 7.47
CA ILE A 29 -4.03 14.66 7.80
C ILE A 29 -4.35 14.65 9.29
N ILE A 30 -4.59 13.47 9.88
CA ILE A 30 -4.88 13.32 11.30
C ILE A 30 -3.67 13.79 12.14
N GLU A 31 -2.46 13.37 11.77
CA GLU A 31 -1.21 13.78 12.42
C GLU A 31 -1.07 15.31 12.44
N GLN A 32 -1.40 15.96 11.33
CA GLN A 32 -1.32 17.41 11.21
C GLN A 32 -2.37 18.14 12.05
N ILE A 33 -3.63 17.71 11.99
CA ILE A 33 -4.74 18.38 12.72
C ILE A 33 -4.57 18.24 14.23
N PHE A 34 -4.19 17.05 14.70
CA PHE A 34 -4.03 16.78 16.14
C PHE A 34 -2.62 17.06 16.66
N ASN A 35 -1.73 17.59 15.82
CA ASN A 35 -0.34 17.89 16.14
C ASN A 35 0.44 16.66 16.67
N MET A 36 0.00 15.45 16.33
CA MET A 36 0.64 14.19 16.75
C MET A 36 1.98 14.02 16.05
N ASN A 37 3.00 13.59 16.80
CA ASN A 37 4.32 13.35 16.23
C ASN A 37 4.31 12.07 15.39
N GLY A 38 4.22 12.24 14.08
CA GLY A 38 4.27 11.18 13.08
C GLY A 38 5.07 11.57 11.85
N MET A 39 5.27 10.61 10.95
CA MET A 39 6.11 10.80 9.75
C MET A 39 5.46 11.71 8.71
N GLY A 40 4.12 11.72 8.63
CA GLY A 40 3.38 12.60 7.74
C GLY A 40 3.55 14.05 8.14
N LYS A 41 3.42 14.34 9.44
CA LYS A 41 3.69 15.67 9.99
C LYS A 41 5.15 16.09 9.76
N LEU A 42 6.12 15.21 10.01
CA LEU A 42 7.55 15.47 9.76
C LEU A 42 7.82 15.84 8.29
N LEU A 43 7.16 15.15 7.35
CA LEU A 43 7.25 15.48 5.93
C LEU A 43 6.71 16.89 5.64
N ILE A 44 5.56 17.25 6.19
CA ILE A 44 4.97 18.59 6.01
C ILE A 44 5.86 19.67 6.61
N ASP A 45 6.40 19.45 7.81
CA ASP A 45 7.32 20.38 8.46
C ASP A 45 8.61 20.56 7.64
N ALA A 46 9.15 19.47 7.08
CA ALA A 46 10.31 19.50 6.18
C ALA A 46 10.02 20.28 4.89
N ILE A 47 8.82 20.13 4.31
CA ILE A 47 8.37 20.90 3.14
C ILE A 47 8.33 22.40 3.48
N ASN A 48 7.76 22.77 4.63
CA ASN A 48 7.70 24.16 5.07
C ASN A 48 9.09 24.76 5.33
N ALA A 49 9.99 23.96 5.91
CA ALA A 49 11.38 24.34 6.16
C ALA A 49 12.28 24.28 4.90
N ARG A 50 11.75 23.79 3.77
CA ARG A 50 12.49 23.53 2.51
C ARG A 50 13.72 22.63 2.71
N ASP A 51 13.66 21.71 3.65
CA ASP A 51 14.71 20.73 3.90
C ASP A 51 14.58 19.57 2.90
N LEU A 52 15.16 19.75 1.71
CA LEU A 52 15.08 18.77 0.62
C LEU A 52 15.63 17.38 1.01
N PRO A 53 16.79 17.26 1.71
CA PRO A 53 17.27 15.97 2.20
C PRO A 53 16.23 15.23 3.06
N LEU A 54 15.59 15.94 4.00
CA LEU A 54 14.60 15.33 4.89
C LEU A 54 13.32 14.92 4.16
N ILE A 55 12.86 15.74 3.20
CA ILE A 55 11.72 15.42 2.33
C ILE A 55 12.02 14.14 1.54
N GLN A 56 13.17 14.09 0.87
CA GLN A 56 13.54 12.95 0.04
C GLN A 56 13.71 11.67 0.88
N GLY A 57 14.34 11.76 2.06
CA GLY A 57 14.46 10.63 2.98
C GLY A 57 13.10 10.11 3.47
N SER A 58 12.19 11.02 3.83
CA SER A 58 10.84 10.66 4.29
C SER A 58 10.01 10.01 3.18
N VAL A 59 10.06 10.56 1.96
CA VAL A 59 9.37 9.98 0.80
C VAL A 59 9.95 8.61 0.46
N MET A 60 11.27 8.45 0.47
CA MET A 60 11.92 7.16 0.21
C MET A 60 11.52 6.12 1.25
N TYR A 61 11.47 6.50 2.52
CA TYR A 61 11.05 5.61 3.60
C TYR A 61 9.61 5.13 3.42
N VAL A 62 8.67 6.05 3.13
CA VAL A 62 7.27 5.70 2.85
C VAL A 62 7.16 4.81 1.61
N ALA A 63 7.93 5.11 0.56
CA ALA A 63 7.94 4.30 -0.66
C ALA A 63 8.38 2.85 -0.40
N ILE A 64 9.42 2.64 0.42
CA ILE A 64 9.85 1.29 0.81
C ILE A 64 8.73 0.54 1.54
N ILE A 65 8.05 1.19 2.47
CA ILE A 65 6.90 0.58 3.18
C ILE A 65 5.80 0.20 2.19
N CYS A 66 5.43 1.10 1.28
CA CYS A 66 4.42 0.81 0.28
C CYS A 66 4.80 -0.37 -0.60
N VAL A 67 6.06 -0.45 -1.05
CA VAL A 67 6.56 -1.59 -1.83
C VAL A 67 6.47 -2.88 -1.03
N VAL A 68 6.86 -2.88 0.24
CA VAL A 68 6.75 -4.07 1.11
C VAL A 68 5.29 -4.50 1.27
N ILE A 69 4.37 -3.55 1.49
CA ILE A 69 2.94 -3.83 1.60
C ILE A 69 2.40 -4.42 0.31
N TYR A 70 2.69 -3.81 -0.84
CA TYR A 70 2.23 -4.33 -2.13
C TYR A 70 2.82 -5.69 -2.46
N LEU A 71 4.10 -5.91 -2.15
CA LEU A 71 4.72 -7.22 -2.28
C LEU A 71 4.02 -8.28 -1.42
N LEU A 72 3.65 -7.94 -0.18
CA LEU A 72 2.88 -8.85 0.70
C LEU A 72 1.49 -9.14 0.12
N VAL A 73 0.83 -8.13 -0.43
CA VAL A 73 -0.47 -8.27 -1.11
C VAL A 73 -0.35 -9.22 -2.31
N ASP A 74 0.67 -9.04 -3.15
CA ASP A 74 0.94 -9.89 -4.32
C ASP A 74 1.29 -11.33 -3.92
N ILE A 75 2.05 -11.53 -2.84
CA ILE A 75 2.32 -12.87 -2.30
C ILE A 75 1.02 -13.52 -1.79
N LEU A 76 0.18 -12.76 -1.08
CA LEU A 76 -1.13 -13.25 -0.63
C LEU A 76 -1.99 -13.68 -1.82
N TYR A 77 -1.96 -12.90 -2.90
CA TYR A 77 -2.60 -13.25 -4.16
C TYR A 77 -2.11 -14.58 -4.72
N ALA A 78 -0.79 -14.75 -4.85
CA ALA A 78 -0.19 -15.96 -5.38
C ALA A 78 -0.53 -17.22 -4.55
N VAL A 79 -0.67 -17.07 -3.23
CA VAL A 79 -1.05 -18.17 -2.33
C VAL A 79 -2.54 -18.50 -2.42
N VAL A 80 -3.40 -17.48 -2.52
CA VAL A 80 -4.86 -17.65 -2.55
C VAL A 80 -5.33 -18.16 -3.91
N ASP A 81 -4.68 -17.75 -5.00
CA ASP A 81 -5.01 -18.16 -6.36
C ASP A 81 -3.89 -18.97 -7.08
N PRO A 82 -3.92 -20.31 -7.02
CA PRO A 82 -3.04 -21.16 -7.80
C PRO A 82 -3.38 -21.21 -9.30
N ARG A 83 -4.40 -20.48 -9.80
CA ARG A 83 -4.59 -20.30 -11.25
C ARG A 83 -3.55 -19.37 -11.87
N ILE A 84 -2.93 -18.46 -11.11
CA ILE A 84 -1.79 -17.65 -11.57
C ILE A 84 -0.59 -18.54 -11.96
N ARG A 85 -0.59 -19.80 -11.49
CA ARG A 85 0.46 -20.80 -11.77
C ARG A 85 0.21 -21.62 -13.04
N LEU A 86 -0.98 -21.55 -13.63
CA LEU A 86 -1.23 -22.02 -15.00
C LEU A 86 -1.05 -20.80 -15.88
N GLY A 87 0.16 -20.69 -16.44
CA GLY A 87 0.53 -19.59 -17.31
C GLY A 87 -0.51 -19.35 -18.41
N GLU A 88 -0.57 -18.10 -18.84
CA GLU A 88 -1.04 -17.72 -20.17
C GLU A 88 -0.14 -18.35 -21.25
N GLU A 89 -0.14 -19.68 -21.30
CA GLU A 89 0.24 -20.52 -22.43
C GLU A 89 -0.99 -21.34 -22.83
N ALA A 90 -2.07 -20.69 -23.26
CA ALA A 90 -3.11 -21.34 -24.05
C ALA A 90 -4.05 -20.30 -24.70
N SER A 91 -3.73 -19.97 -25.95
CA SER A 91 -4.63 -19.46 -27.00
C SER A 91 -5.23 -18.06 -26.74
N GLU A 92 -4.98 -17.05 -27.55
CA GLU A 92 -5.04 -16.97 -29.02
C GLU A 92 -4.32 -15.70 -29.50
#